data_AF-A0A2V9LXH6-F1
#
_entry.id   AF-A0A2V9LXH6-F1
#
_cell.length_a   1.000
_cell.length_b   1.000
_cell.length_c   1.000
_cell.angle_alpha   90.00
_cell.angle_beta   90.00
_cell.angle_gamma   90.00
#
_symmetry.space_group_name_H-M   'P 1'
#
loop_
_entity.id
_entity.type
_entity.pdbx_description
1 polymer ?
#
loop_
_entity_poly.entity_id
_entity_poly.type
_entity_poly.pdbx_seq_one_letter_code
_entity_poly.pdbx_strand_id
1 'polypeptide(L)'
;MAGYPPGPKSRLPGRIFLAIRRDPLAFLTQLARDYGDIVYFKVGPQRIFLLNHPDTIKEVLVSHSQKFVKGRGLQMAKLLLGEGLLTSEGNF
;
A
#
# COMPACT_ATOMS: atom_id res chain seq x y z
N MET A 1 -1.81 24.70 -0.81
CA MET A 1 -2.49 23.42 -1.09
C MET A 1 -1.42 22.38 -1.39
N ALA A 2 -1.16 21.44 -0.48
CA ALA A 2 -0.19 20.38 -0.74
C ALA A 2 -0.79 19.42 -1.79
N GLY A 3 -0.12 19.25 -2.93
CA GLY A 3 -0.51 18.28 -3.94
C GLY A 3 -0.30 16.84 -3.44
N TYR A 4 -0.96 15.87 -4.07
CA TYR A 4 -0.64 14.47 -3.82
C TYR A 4 0.80 14.16 -4.25
N PRO A 5 1.48 13.18 -3.60
CA PRO A 5 2.77 12.67 -4.05
C PRO A 5 2.76 12.24 -5.52
N PRO A 6 3.92 12.19 -6.19
CA PRO A 6 4.01 11.73 -7.56
C PRO A 6 3.59 10.27 -7.69
N GLY A 7 3.22 9.84 -8.90
CA GLY A 7 2.87 8.46 -9.15
C GLY A 7 2.25 8.21 -10.51
N PRO A 8 2.03 6.92 -10.86
CA PRO A 8 1.60 6.52 -12.19
C PRO A 8 0.21 7.04 -12.50
N LYS A 9 0.09 7.72 -13.65
CA LYS A 9 -1.18 8.13 -14.24
C LYS A 9 -1.52 7.18 -15.39
N SER A 10 -2.54 6.34 -15.23
CA SER A 10 -3.04 5.53 -16.33
C SER A 10 -4.25 6.20 -16.98
N ARG A 11 -4.18 6.44 -18.30
CA ARG A 11 -5.35 6.84 -19.11
C ARG A 11 -6.25 5.66 -19.47
N LEU A 12 -5.74 4.42 -19.31
CA LEU A 12 -6.45 3.19 -19.62
C LEU A 12 -7.08 2.61 -18.33
N PRO A 13 -8.41 2.41 -18.28
CA PRO A 13 -9.07 1.74 -17.16
C PRO A 13 -8.47 0.35 -16.91
N GLY A 14 -8.29 -0.04 -15.64
CA GLY A 14 -7.85 -1.38 -15.26
C GLY A 14 -6.36 -1.70 -15.49
N ARG A 15 -5.59 -0.89 -16.21
CA ARG A 15 -4.16 -1.15 -16.47
C ARG A 15 -3.32 -1.31 -15.21
N ILE A 16 -3.51 -0.43 -14.21
CA ILE A 16 -2.79 -0.51 -12.93
C ILE A 16 -3.17 -1.81 -12.19
N PHE A 17 -4.44 -2.17 -12.18
CA PHE A 17 -4.91 -3.42 -11.59
C PHE A 17 -4.27 -4.65 -12.26
N LEU A 18 -4.23 -4.67 -13.59
CA LEU A 18 -3.61 -5.76 -14.34
C LEU A 18 -2.09 -5.83 -14.10
N ALA A 19 -1.40 -4.70 -14.00
CA ALA A 19 0.03 -4.65 -13.69
C ALA A 19 0.33 -5.25 -12.31
N ILE A 20 -0.46 -4.87 -11.29
CA ILE A 20 -0.36 -5.45 -9.95
C ILE A 20 -0.64 -6.97 -9.97
N ARG A 21 -1.68 -7.40 -10.70
CA ARG A 21 -2.05 -8.83 -10.78
C ARG A 21 -0.98 -9.67 -11.49
N ARG A 22 -0.30 -9.11 -12.49
CA ARG A 22 0.70 -9.83 -13.30
C ARG A 22 2.00 -10.03 -12.52
N ASP A 23 2.51 -8.98 -11.90
CA ASP A 23 3.73 -9.04 -11.08
C ASP A 23 3.72 -7.90 -10.04
N PRO A 24 3.24 -8.17 -8.81
CA PRO A 24 3.07 -7.12 -7.81
C PRO A 24 4.41 -6.57 -7.32
N LEU A 25 5.43 -7.43 -7.18
CA LEU A 25 6.75 -7.00 -6.67
C LEU A 25 7.48 -6.15 -7.71
N ALA A 26 7.48 -6.56 -8.99
CA ALA A 26 8.07 -5.76 -10.05
C ALA A 26 7.38 -4.41 -10.18
N PHE A 27 6.05 -4.38 -10.08
CA PHE A 27 5.28 -3.14 -10.12
C PHE A 27 5.66 -2.20 -8.97
N LEU A 28 5.61 -2.66 -7.71
CA LEU A 28 5.93 -1.82 -6.55
C LEU A 28 7.39 -1.33 -6.57
N THR A 29 8.33 -2.21 -6.95
CA THR A 29 9.75 -1.85 -7.05
C THR A 29 9.96 -0.81 -8.15
N GLN A 30 9.26 -0.93 -9.28
CA GLN A 30 9.31 0.07 -10.34
C GLN A 30 8.75 1.42 -9.86
N LEU A 31 7.65 1.43 -9.11
CA LEU A 31 7.09 2.67 -8.57
C LEU A 31 8.07 3.39 -7.64
N ALA A 32 8.72 2.65 -6.74
CA ALA A 32 9.74 3.21 -5.86
C ALA A 32 10.93 3.80 -6.65
N ARG A 33 11.38 3.11 -7.71
CA ARG A 33 12.46 3.60 -8.59
C ARG A 33 12.07 4.86 -9.37
N ASP A 34 10.85 4.89 -9.90
CA ASP A 34 10.42 5.94 -10.85
C ASP A 34 9.90 7.20 -10.13
N TYR A 35 9.36 7.06 -8.90
CA TYR A 35 8.67 8.15 -8.20
C TYR A 35 9.20 8.42 -6.78
N GLY A 36 10.12 7.61 -6.27
CA GLY A 36 10.78 7.80 -4.98
C GLY A 36 10.03 7.23 -3.78
N ASP A 37 10.20 7.87 -2.63
CA ASP A 37 9.90 7.27 -1.32
C ASP A 37 8.42 7.25 -0.93
N ILE A 38 7.62 8.14 -1.51
CA ILE A 38 6.18 8.22 -1.28
C ILE A 38 5.49 8.34 -2.63
N VAL A 39 4.73 7.30 -3.00
CA VAL A 39 4.05 7.24 -4.30
C VAL A 39 2.55 7.21 -4.09
N TYR A 40 1.81 8.02 -4.83
CA TYR A 40 0.35 8.03 -4.82
C TYR A 40 -0.22 7.51 -6.14
N PHE A 41 -1.15 6.56 -6.07
CA PHE A 41 -1.89 6.08 -7.24
C PHE A 41 -3.29 5.60 -6.89
N LYS A 42 -4.08 5.34 -7.93
CA LYS A 42 -5.46 4.83 -7.79
C LYS A 42 -5.60 3.44 -8.41
N VAL A 43 -6.36 2.59 -7.74
CA VAL A 43 -6.83 1.31 -8.28
C VAL A 43 -8.35 1.32 -8.20
N GLY A 44 -9.00 1.59 -9.34
CA GLY A 44 -10.43 1.90 -9.36
C GLY A 44 -10.74 3.08 -8.42
N PRO A 45 -11.70 2.95 -7.49
CA PRO A 45 -12.02 4.01 -6.53
C PRO A 45 -11.03 4.11 -5.35
N GLN A 46 -10.16 3.11 -5.16
CA GLN A 46 -9.23 3.09 -4.03
C GLN A 46 -8.05 4.02 -4.28
N ARG A 47 -7.71 4.82 -3.25
CA ARG A 47 -6.52 5.67 -3.21
C ARG A 47 -5.44 4.93 -2.44
N ILE A 48 -4.27 4.77 -3.04
CA ILE A 48 -3.17 3.98 -2.48
C ILE A 48 -1.93 4.87 -2.35
N PHE A 49 -1.27 4.75 -1.21
CA PHE A 49 0.04 5.31 -0.94
C PHE A 49 1.04 4.17 -0.74
N LEU A 50 2.15 4.19 -1.48
CA LEU A 50 3.30 3.32 -1.26
C LEU A 50 4.36 4.12 -0.49
N LEU A 51 4.84 3.55 0.62
CA LEU A 51 5.92 4.10 1.44
C LEU A 51 7.14 3.21 1.30
N ASN A 52 8.27 3.79 0.93
CA ASN A 52 9.52 3.07 0.67
C ASN A 52 10.70 3.56 1.53
N HIS A 53 10.52 4.60 2.34
CA HIS A 53 11.54 5.10 3.25
C HIS A 53 11.40 4.49 4.66
N PRO A 54 12.49 4.05 5.31
CA PRO A 54 12.41 3.40 6.63
C PRO A 54 11.74 4.28 7.70
N ASP A 55 11.98 5.60 7.69
CA ASP A 55 11.39 6.50 8.68
C ASP A 55 9.87 6.60 8.55
N THR A 56 9.34 6.72 7.32
CA THR A 56 7.90 6.81 7.09
C THR A 56 7.22 5.47 7.36
N ILE A 57 7.89 4.36 7.05
CA ILE A 57 7.43 3.01 7.41
C ILE A 57 7.36 2.86 8.94
N LYS A 58 8.39 3.30 9.67
CA LYS A 58 8.43 3.27 11.13
C LYS A 58 7.33 4.14 11.75
N GLU A 59 7.10 5.32 11.20
CA GLU A 59 6.02 6.20 11.67
C GLU A 59 4.66 5.51 11.55
N VAL A 60 4.37 4.89 10.40
CA VAL A 60 3.07 4.26 10.15
C VAL A 60 2.90 2.94 10.89
N LEU A 61 3.92 2.09 10.90
CA LEU A 61 3.81 0.73 11.45
C LEU A 61 4.12 0.64 12.94
N VAL A 62 4.85 1.62 13.50
CA VAL A 62 5.33 1.58 14.89
C VAL A 62 4.87 2.80 15.66
N SER A 63 5.42 3.99 15.36
CA SER A 63 5.25 5.19 16.20
C SER A 63 3.81 5.69 16.29
N HIS A 64 3.05 5.52 15.21
CA HIS A 64 1.67 5.99 15.11
C HIS A 64 0.72 4.89 14.61
N SER A 65 1.05 3.63 14.87
CA SER A 65 0.27 2.47 14.40
C SER A 65 -1.22 2.55 14.76
N GLN A 66 -1.57 3.11 15.92
CA GLN A 66 -2.98 3.30 16.34
C GLN A 66 -3.74 4.35 15.52
N LYS A 67 -3.04 5.29 14.86
CA LYS A 67 -3.64 6.30 13.98
C LYS A 67 -3.96 5.76 12.59
N PHE A 68 -3.41 4.59 12.24
CA PHE A 68 -3.63 3.93 10.96
C PHE A 68 -4.43 2.67 11.17
N VAL A 69 -5.66 2.63 10.64
CA VAL A 69 -6.42 1.38 10.60
C VAL A 69 -5.68 0.43 9.67
N LYS A 70 -5.26 -0.74 10.18
CA LYS A 70 -4.68 -1.82 9.38
C LYS A 70 -5.66 -2.13 8.24
N GLY A 71 -5.28 -1.78 7.01
CA GLY A 71 -6.23 -1.62 5.91
C GLY A 71 -6.86 -2.94 5.42
N ARG A 72 -7.81 -2.83 4.47
CA ARG A 72 -8.49 -3.98 3.82
C ARG A 72 -7.55 -5.09 3.35
N GLY A 73 -6.30 -4.78 2.98
CA GLY A 73 -5.30 -5.79 2.60
C GLY A 73 -4.96 -6.76 3.74
N LEU A 74 -4.85 -6.27 4.99
CA LEU A 74 -4.70 -7.14 6.14
C LEU A 74 -6.00 -7.85 6.50
N GLN A 75 -7.17 -7.23 6.29
CA GLN A 75 -8.47 -7.91 6.43
C GLN A 75 -8.68 -9.02 5.38
N MET A 76 -8.16 -8.86 4.17
CA MET A 76 -8.17 -9.89 3.13
C MET A 76 -7.12 -10.98 3.42
N ALA A 77 -5.96 -10.61 3.96
CA ALA A 77 -4.99 -11.58 4.48
C ALA A 77 -5.57 -12.40 5.64
N LYS A 78 -6.35 -11.79 6.56
CA LYS A 78 -7.14 -12.49 7.59
C LYS A 78 -8.12 -13.50 6.99
N LEU A 79 -8.83 -13.12 5.93
CA LEU A 79 -9.78 -14.00 5.24
C LEU A 79 -9.10 -15.20 4.56
N LEU A 80 -7.88 -15.03 4.06
CA LEU A 80 -7.13 -16.06 3.33
C LEU A 80 -6.23 -16.93 4.23
N LEU A 81 -5.71 -16.37 5.33
CA LEU A 81 -4.70 -16.99 6.20
C LEU A 81 -5.24 -17.38 7.58
N GLY A 82 -6.49 -17.02 7.91
CA GLY A 82 -7.10 -17.24 9.22
C GLY A 82 -6.63 -16.25 10.29
N GLU A 83 -7.08 -16.44 11.53
CA GLU A 83 -6.58 -15.70 12.70
C GLU A 83 -5.34 -16.41 13.28
N GLY A 84 -4.17 -15.79 13.11
CA GLY A 84 -2.88 -16.30 13.55
C GLY A 84 -1.86 -15.16 13.77
N LEU A 85 -0.60 -15.47 14.06
CA LEU A 85 0.41 -14.48 14.44
C LEU A 85 0.57 -13.31 13.43
N LEU A 86 0.38 -13.59 12.14
CA LEU A 86 0.47 -12.62 11.04
C LEU A 86 -0.75 -11.69 10.92
N THR A 87 -1.86 -12.08 11.52
CA THR A 87 -3.17 -11.44 11.34
C THR A 87 -3.80 -10.99 12.66
N SER A 88 -3.21 -11.37 13.80
CA SER A 88 -3.65 -10.94 15.13
C SER A 88 -3.45 -9.44 15.35
N GLU A 89 -4.42 -8.82 16.00
CA GLU A 89 -4.39 -7.40 16.39
C GLU A 89 -4.05 -7.20 17.88
N GLY A 90 -3.47 -8.22 18.53
CA GLY A 90 -2.79 -8.04 19.81
C GLY A 90 -3.71 -7.79 21.01
N ASN A 91 -4.93 -8.35 21.02
CA ASN A 91 -5.75 -8.43 22.22
C ASN A 91 -5.67 -9.83 22.81
N PHE A 92 -4.75 -10.03 23.75
CA PHE A 92 -4.77 -11.08 24.75
C PHE A 92 -4.64 -10.43 26.13
#